data_AF-A0AAV5ZRG2-F1
#
_entry.id   AF-A0AAV5ZRG2-F1
#
_cell.length_a   1.000
_cell.length_b   1.000
_cell.length_c   1.000
_cell.angle_alpha   90.00
_cell.angle_beta   90.00
_cell.angle_gamma   90.00
#
_symmetry.space_group_name_H-M   'P 1'
#
loop_
_entity.id
_entity.type
_entity.pdbx_description
1 polymer ?
#
loop_
_entity_poly.entity_id
_entity_poly.type
_entity_poly.pdbx_seq_one_letter_code
_entity_poly.pdbx_strand_id
1 'polypeptide(L)'
;MKAKTLVLVLVWAVFLGLAAWQFGGTGPIESIAASVKCGVGQCPLQVAAATATQPGRTAVMWPPRLGEPYPDLELIDQTGQPVRLSSFKGSVMLIEPVGMTCPACQSFAGAHRLGSYEGVAPQEGLPSIEELLPRYAQGLSLSDDRIVFVQLLLYSMSMGPPTPADARQWAEHFRVDRGKNHVVLAGTKELLGQASYDMIPGFHLVDRNFILQVDSTGHRPRHDLFTELLPMVPRLLGPRAAAETPVEPTLVEDAYRAIPHRRTVFDVGTAKMSAEEREYLRRLFDLVDLGIVERVGTLGWLKSNGGREPSAENYDRVLSQLNALAVPPRLGSVHRLVSEAMGEQRAALAEWRKTAVPADLARHPLVASSSGKLRRAYGELLALFPQEDAHNKAAFFDYLCAMDFI
;
A
#
# COMPACT_ATOMS: atom_id res chain seq x y z
N MET A 1 26.42 3.30 -66.34
CA MET A 1 26.49 1.82 -66.38
C MET A 1 27.17 1.31 -65.10
N LYS A 2 26.46 0.48 -64.33
CA LYS A 2 26.90 -0.42 -63.22
C LYS A 2 27.44 0.27 -61.93
N ALA A 3 26.63 0.38 -60.87
CA ALA A 3 26.32 -0.58 -59.77
C ALA A 3 27.41 -0.56 -58.66
N LYS A 4 27.25 0.09 -57.49
CA LYS A 4 26.38 -0.18 -56.30
C LYS A 4 26.49 -1.60 -55.75
N THR A 5 27.34 -1.83 -54.74
CA THR A 5 27.13 -2.84 -53.68
C THR A 5 28.07 -2.58 -52.48
N LEU A 6 27.64 -3.02 -51.29
CA LEU A 6 28.34 -3.06 -49.99
C LEU A 6 28.40 -1.75 -49.17
N VAL A 7 27.38 -1.52 -48.34
CA VAL A 7 27.47 -1.33 -46.86
C VAL A 7 26.03 -1.44 -46.33
N LEU A 8 25.58 -2.64 -45.95
CA LEU A 8 24.43 -2.83 -45.02
C LEU A 8 24.28 -4.33 -44.67
N VAL A 9 25.03 -4.82 -43.67
CA VAL A 9 24.81 -6.17 -43.10
C VAL A 9 24.83 -6.18 -41.55
N LEU A 10 25.13 -5.08 -40.88
CA LEU A 10 25.38 -5.09 -39.42
C LEU A 10 24.24 -4.48 -38.59
N VAL A 11 22.98 -4.89 -38.84
CA VAL A 11 21.85 -4.61 -37.93
C VAL A 11 20.87 -5.80 -37.80
N TRP A 12 21.02 -6.88 -38.57
CA TRP A 12 20.04 -7.99 -38.61
C TRP A 12 20.34 -9.20 -37.72
N ALA A 13 21.35 -9.14 -36.84
CA ALA A 13 21.77 -10.29 -36.02
C ALA A 13 21.22 -10.30 -34.57
N VAL A 14 20.35 -9.37 -34.18
CA VAL A 14 19.79 -9.32 -32.81
C VAL A 14 18.31 -9.78 -32.75
N PHE A 15 17.64 -9.96 -33.89
CA PHE A 15 16.19 -10.21 -33.93
C PHE A 15 15.74 -11.64 -34.29
N LEU A 16 16.65 -12.62 -34.41
CA LEU A 16 16.32 -14.03 -34.70
C LEU A 16 16.86 -15.00 -33.63
N GLY A 17 16.75 -14.62 -32.35
CA GLY A 17 17.24 -15.41 -31.22
C GLY A 17 16.20 -15.84 -30.18
N LEU A 18 14.90 -15.68 -30.45
CA LEU A 18 13.82 -16.04 -29.50
C LEU A 18 12.61 -16.63 -30.24
N ALA A 19 12.81 -17.77 -30.91
CA ALA A 19 11.70 -18.60 -31.42
C ALA A 19 12.16 -20.05 -31.63
N ALA A 20 12.54 -20.71 -30.54
CA ALA A 20 12.57 -22.17 -30.47
C ALA A 20 12.59 -22.56 -29.00
N TRP A 21 11.49 -23.10 -28.48
CA TRP A 21 11.51 -24.15 -27.47
C TRP A 21 10.09 -24.70 -27.32
N GLN A 22 9.86 -25.88 -27.91
CA GLN A 22 8.81 -26.77 -27.48
C GLN A 22 9.27 -28.23 -27.66
N PHE A 23 8.93 -29.01 -26.62
CA PHE A 23 8.90 -30.47 -26.47
C PHE A 23 10.17 -31.27 -26.10
N GLY A 24 10.07 -31.90 -24.91
CA GLY A 24 10.51 -33.28 -24.71
C GLY A 24 11.06 -33.57 -23.31
N GLY A 25 10.29 -34.24 -22.44
CA GLY A 25 10.86 -34.84 -21.24
C GLY A 25 9.88 -35.24 -20.14
N THR A 26 9.30 -36.43 -20.27
CA THR A 26 8.57 -37.17 -19.23
C THR A 26 9.52 -37.83 -18.22
N GLY A 27 9.27 -37.70 -16.91
CA GLY A 27 9.91 -38.54 -15.87
C GLY A 27 9.75 -38.04 -14.42
N PRO A 28 9.56 -38.90 -13.42
CA PRO A 28 8.98 -38.56 -12.12
C PRO A 28 10.00 -38.06 -11.08
N ILE A 29 9.58 -37.13 -10.21
CA ILE A 29 10.35 -36.72 -9.02
C ILE A 29 9.81 -37.49 -7.81
N GLU A 30 10.51 -38.55 -7.44
CA GLU A 30 10.58 -39.07 -6.07
C GLU A 30 12.01 -38.89 -5.56
N SER A 31 12.14 -38.68 -4.24
CA SER A 31 13.36 -38.84 -3.42
C SER A 31 14.45 -37.77 -3.49
N ILE A 32 14.33 -36.73 -2.64
CA ILE A 32 15.43 -36.32 -1.74
C ILE A 32 14.83 -36.03 -0.36
N ALA A 33 14.54 -37.08 0.38
CA ALA A 33 14.29 -37.05 1.81
C ALA A 33 15.04 -38.23 2.45
N ALA A 34 16.35 -38.09 2.58
CA ALA A 34 17.17 -38.79 3.57
C ALA A 34 18.63 -38.40 3.36
N SER A 35 19.23 -37.76 4.38
CA SER A 35 20.59 -38.07 4.90
C SER A 35 21.26 -36.83 5.51
N VAL A 36 20.80 -36.35 6.66
CA VAL A 36 21.71 -35.76 7.65
C VAL A 36 21.31 -36.28 9.04
N LYS A 37 22.15 -37.16 9.58
CA LYS A 37 22.09 -37.62 10.96
C LYS A 37 22.56 -36.47 11.86
N CYS A 38 21.68 -35.92 12.68
CA CYS A 38 22.12 -35.10 13.81
C CYS A 38 22.66 -36.02 14.91
N GLY A 39 23.97 -35.97 15.12
CA GLY A 39 24.64 -36.62 16.24
C GLY A 39 24.38 -35.86 17.54
N VAL A 40 24.19 -36.62 18.62
CA VAL A 40 24.05 -36.15 19.99
C VAL A 40 25.39 -35.60 20.48
N GLY A 41 25.40 -34.37 20.99
CA GLY A 41 26.49 -33.85 21.84
C GLY A 41 27.13 -32.55 21.37
N GLN A 42 26.97 -31.52 22.20
CA GLN A 42 27.82 -30.32 22.31
C GLN A 42 27.80 -29.33 21.13
N CYS A 43 26.90 -28.35 21.21
CA CYS A 43 27.12 -27.03 20.61
C CYS A 43 27.05 -25.97 21.72
N PRO A 44 28.17 -25.35 22.12
CA PRO A 44 28.13 -24.14 22.93
C PRO A 44 27.63 -22.99 22.04
N LEU A 45 26.45 -22.47 22.35
CA LEU A 45 25.92 -21.23 21.77
C LEU A 45 26.84 -20.07 22.20
N GLN A 46 27.68 -19.63 21.29
CA GLN A 46 28.24 -18.28 21.31
C GLN A 46 27.85 -17.61 19.99
N VAL A 47 26.62 -17.10 19.95
CA VAL A 47 26.24 -16.11 18.96
C VAL A 47 26.76 -14.77 19.47
N ALA A 48 27.94 -14.37 19.02
CA ALA A 48 28.35 -12.98 19.11
C ALA A 48 27.44 -12.18 18.16
N ALA A 49 26.40 -11.56 18.72
CA ALA A 49 25.58 -10.60 18.01
C ALA A 49 26.48 -9.40 17.64
N ALA A 50 26.75 -9.25 16.35
CA ALA A 50 27.35 -8.04 15.80
C ALA A 50 26.43 -6.86 16.12
N THR A 51 26.89 -5.98 17.02
CA THR A 51 26.20 -4.73 17.31
C THR A 51 26.54 -3.75 16.19
N ALA A 52 25.66 -3.64 15.19
CA ALA A 52 25.74 -2.54 14.24
C ALA A 52 25.24 -1.26 14.94
N THR A 53 26.17 -0.50 15.49
CA THR A 53 25.92 0.87 15.97
C THR A 53 25.55 1.73 14.77
N GLN A 54 24.26 1.99 14.54
CA GLN A 54 23.82 2.89 13.47
C GLN A 54 24.09 4.35 13.88
N PRO A 55 24.96 5.08 13.15
CA PRO A 55 25.14 6.50 13.36
C PRO A 55 23.98 7.27 12.72
N GLY A 56 23.35 8.17 13.47
CA GLY A 56 22.35 9.11 12.94
C GLY A 56 20.95 9.03 13.55
N ARG A 57 20.70 8.19 14.56
CA ARG A 57 19.45 8.21 15.32
C ARG A 57 19.29 9.57 16.01
N THR A 58 18.46 10.43 15.45
CA THR A 58 17.97 11.65 16.10
C THR A 58 17.32 11.23 17.41
N ALA A 59 17.55 11.99 18.48
CA ALA A 59 16.92 11.69 19.77
C ALA A 59 15.41 11.56 19.59
N VAL A 60 14.84 10.43 19.99
CA VAL A 60 13.41 10.21 19.95
C VAL A 60 12.76 11.26 20.85
N MET A 61 11.99 12.18 20.26
CA MET A 61 11.21 13.13 21.03
C MET A 61 10.07 12.36 21.69
N TRP A 62 10.17 12.13 22.99
CA TRP A 62 9.16 11.41 23.76
C TRP A 62 8.98 12.10 25.13
N PRO A 63 7.75 12.34 25.60
CA PRO A 63 6.45 11.94 25.02
C PRO A 63 5.99 12.80 23.83
N PRO A 64 4.95 12.38 23.07
CA PRO A 64 4.32 13.19 22.02
C PRO A 64 3.79 14.54 22.54
N ARG A 65 3.69 15.53 21.67
CA ARG A 65 3.18 16.87 22.00
C ARG A 65 2.05 17.28 21.07
N LEU A 66 0.99 17.83 21.65
CA LEU A 66 -0.19 18.28 20.93
C LEU A 66 0.17 19.38 19.91
N GLY A 67 -0.32 19.25 18.68
CA GLY A 67 -0.06 20.20 17.59
C GLY A 67 1.32 20.06 16.93
N GLU A 68 2.17 19.14 17.40
CA GLU A 68 3.47 18.83 16.81
C GLU A 68 3.41 17.52 16.01
N PRO A 69 4.38 17.28 15.10
CA PRO A 69 4.54 15.98 14.47
C PRO A 69 4.64 14.86 15.52
N TYR A 70 3.92 13.76 15.30
CA TYR A 70 4.00 12.61 16.18
C TYR A 70 5.42 12.02 16.17
N PRO A 71 5.93 11.47 17.28
CA PRO A 71 7.24 10.84 17.29
C PRO A 71 7.34 9.72 16.25
N ASP A 72 8.33 9.83 15.38
CA ASP A 72 8.51 8.89 14.27
C ASP A 72 9.32 7.67 14.71
N LEU A 73 8.63 6.79 15.44
CA LEU A 73 9.23 5.58 16.03
C LEU A 73 9.41 4.50 14.97
N GLU A 74 10.56 3.81 15.02
CA GLU A 74 10.81 2.58 14.27
C GLU A 74 10.81 1.41 15.26
N LEU A 75 9.77 0.58 15.20
CA LEU A 75 9.45 -0.48 16.15
C LEU A 75 9.22 -1.81 15.43
N ILE A 76 9.13 -2.91 16.18
CA ILE A 76 8.78 -4.22 15.63
C ILE A 76 7.29 -4.48 15.86
N ASP A 77 6.61 -4.94 14.82
CA ASP A 77 5.18 -5.24 14.87
C ASP A 77 4.86 -6.69 15.30
N GLN A 78 3.58 -7.03 15.36
CA GLN A 78 3.11 -8.38 15.72
C GLN A 78 3.57 -9.49 14.76
N THR A 79 4.01 -9.15 13.54
CA THR A 79 4.51 -10.11 12.55
C THR A 79 6.03 -10.28 12.63
N GLY A 80 6.72 -9.43 13.41
CA GLY A 80 8.18 -9.39 13.51
C GLY A 80 8.85 -8.46 12.50
N GLN A 81 8.07 -7.65 11.77
CA GLN A 81 8.59 -6.72 10.77
C GLN A 81 8.89 -5.36 11.41
N PRO A 82 9.97 -4.67 10.97
CA PRO A 82 10.20 -3.29 11.35
C PRO A 82 9.15 -2.38 10.72
N VAL A 83 8.56 -1.50 11.51
CA VAL A 83 7.55 -0.53 11.12
C VAL A 83 7.95 0.84 11.64
N ARG A 84 7.96 1.81 10.73
CA ARG A 84 8.16 3.22 11.05
C ARG A 84 6.80 3.91 11.09
N LEU A 85 6.44 4.60 12.18
CA LEU A 85 5.10 5.18 12.32
C LEU A 85 4.77 6.18 11.20
N SER A 86 5.72 6.98 10.73
CA SER A 86 5.50 7.91 9.61
C SER A 86 5.17 7.22 8.28
N SER A 87 5.37 5.90 8.15
CA SER A 87 4.91 5.14 6.98
C SER A 87 3.38 5.13 6.84
N PHE A 88 2.64 5.45 7.92
CA PHE A 88 1.18 5.59 7.91
C PHE A 88 0.70 7.01 7.58
N LYS A 89 1.61 7.96 7.28
CA LYS A 89 1.23 9.30 6.85
C LYS A 89 0.30 9.23 5.65
N GLY A 90 -0.76 10.04 5.66
CA GLY A 90 -1.88 9.97 4.73
C GLY A 90 -3.13 9.30 5.31
N SER A 91 -2.97 8.49 6.37
CA SER A 91 -4.09 7.90 7.13
C SER A 91 -4.34 8.67 8.44
N VAL A 92 -5.54 8.54 9.00
CA VAL A 92 -5.79 8.97 10.38
C VAL A 92 -5.37 7.82 11.29
N MET A 93 -4.49 8.08 12.27
CA MET A 93 -4.08 7.05 13.22
C MET A 93 -4.79 7.23 14.55
N LEU A 94 -5.39 6.16 15.04
CA LEU A 94 -5.82 6.04 16.42
C LEU A 94 -4.74 5.23 17.14
N ILE A 95 -4.06 5.81 18.14
CA ILE A 95 -2.95 5.14 18.82
C ILE A 95 -3.32 4.95 20.29
N GLU A 96 -3.30 3.70 20.76
CA GLU A 96 -3.48 3.33 22.17
C GLU A 96 -2.11 3.04 22.81
N PRO A 97 -1.63 3.84 23.78
CA PRO A 97 -0.54 3.45 24.67
C PRO A 97 -1.02 2.32 25.60
N VAL A 98 -0.37 1.17 25.55
CA VAL A 98 -0.80 -0.04 26.27
C VAL A 98 0.21 -0.43 27.33
N GLY A 99 -0.27 -0.60 28.56
CA GLY A 99 0.35 -1.48 29.53
C GLY A 99 -0.43 -2.80 29.57
N MET A 100 0.23 -3.93 29.33
CA MET A 100 -0.47 -5.23 29.21
C MET A 100 -1.21 -5.63 30.51
N THR A 101 -0.75 -5.12 31.66
CA THR A 101 -1.37 -5.30 32.97
C THR A 101 -2.52 -4.34 33.28
N CYS A 102 -2.84 -3.40 32.38
CA CYS A 102 -3.86 -2.37 32.61
C CYS A 102 -5.28 -2.90 32.32
N PRO A 103 -6.20 -2.90 33.31
CA PRO A 103 -7.59 -3.35 33.11
C PRO A 103 -8.35 -2.57 32.02
N ALA A 104 -8.08 -1.27 31.88
CA ALA A 104 -8.70 -0.45 30.85
C ALA A 104 -8.21 -0.83 29.45
N CYS A 105 -6.90 -1.04 29.27
CA CYS A 105 -6.33 -1.49 28.00
C CYS A 105 -6.87 -2.88 27.59
N GLN A 106 -7.03 -3.80 28.55
CA GLN A 106 -7.68 -5.09 28.32
C GLN A 106 -9.12 -4.90 27.82
N SER A 107 -9.85 -3.95 28.41
CA SER A 107 -11.23 -3.65 28.01
C SER A 107 -11.29 -3.10 26.59
N PHE A 108 -10.45 -2.10 26.29
CA PHE A 108 -10.35 -1.48 24.98
C PHE A 108 -9.96 -2.49 23.89
N ALA A 109 -9.06 -3.42 24.19
CA ALA A 109 -8.68 -4.52 23.29
C ALA A 109 -9.76 -5.60 23.11
N GLY A 110 -10.84 -5.57 23.91
CA GLY A 110 -11.98 -6.46 23.75
C GLY A 110 -12.03 -7.67 24.69
N ALA A 111 -11.34 -7.62 25.83
CA ALA A 111 -11.31 -8.73 26.80
C ALA A 111 -12.69 -9.13 27.35
N HIS A 112 -13.67 -8.21 27.40
CA HIS A 112 -15.05 -8.57 27.78
C HIS A 112 -15.68 -9.61 26.85
N ARG A 113 -15.26 -9.65 25.58
CA ARG A 113 -15.74 -10.60 24.57
C ARG A 113 -14.77 -11.76 24.34
N LEU A 114 -13.47 -11.47 24.33
CA LEU A 114 -12.42 -12.41 23.93
C LEU A 114 -11.73 -13.10 25.13
N GLY A 115 -12.05 -12.69 26.35
CA GLY A 115 -11.41 -13.15 27.57
C GLY A 115 -10.21 -12.29 27.96
N SER A 116 -9.85 -12.34 29.24
CA SER A 116 -8.67 -11.69 29.80
C SER A 116 -7.38 -12.26 29.21
N TYR A 117 -6.43 -11.38 28.84
CA TYR A 117 -5.08 -11.79 28.52
C TYR A 117 -4.28 -12.01 29.82
N GLU A 118 -3.69 -13.20 29.96
CA GLU A 118 -2.90 -13.61 31.15
C GLU A 118 -3.60 -13.35 32.51
N GLY A 119 -4.92 -13.49 32.55
CA GLY A 119 -5.71 -13.38 33.79
C GLY A 119 -5.96 -11.96 34.28
N VAL A 120 -5.57 -10.92 33.53
CA VAL A 120 -5.88 -9.53 33.89
C VAL A 120 -7.36 -9.25 33.63
N ALA A 121 -8.14 -9.05 34.69
CA ALA A 121 -9.55 -8.74 34.56
C ALA A 121 -9.75 -7.39 33.82
N PRO A 122 -10.64 -7.31 32.81
CA PRO A 122 -10.97 -6.04 32.19
C PRO A 122 -11.69 -5.12 33.19
N GLN A 123 -11.51 -3.81 33.02
CA GLN A 123 -12.25 -2.79 33.74
C GLN A 123 -13.76 -2.95 33.52
N GLU A 124 -14.49 -3.05 34.63
CA GLU A 124 -15.94 -3.17 34.62
C GLU A 124 -16.59 -1.94 33.97
N GLY A 125 -17.62 -2.18 33.15
CA GLY A 125 -18.42 -1.12 32.50
C GLY A 125 -17.72 -0.38 31.36
N LEU A 126 -16.47 -0.72 31.02
CA LEU A 126 -15.73 -0.12 29.91
C LEU A 126 -15.79 -1.04 28.66
N PRO A 127 -16.46 -0.63 27.56
CA PRO A 127 -16.51 -1.43 26.33
C PRO A 127 -15.18 -1.42 25.55
N SER A 128 -15.08 -2.28 24.53
CA SER A 128 -13.95 -2.23 23.59
C SER A 128 -13.99 -1.00 22.69
N ILE A 129 -12.85 -0.62 22.11
CA ILE A 129 -12.80 0.52 21.19
C ILE A 129 -13.61 0.26 19.92
N GLU A 130 -13.71 -0.99 19.47
CA GLU A 130 -14.58 -1.41 18.35
C GLU A 130 -16.06 -1.17 18.65
N GLU A 131 -16.47 -1.25 19.92
CA GLU A 131 -17.84 -0.94 20.32
C GLU A 131 -18.06 0.57 20.53
N LEU A 132 -17.04 1.28 21.00
CA LEU A 132 -17.11 2.71 21.27
C LEU A 132 -17.08 3.55 20.00
N LEU A 133 -16.19 3.26 19.06
CA LEU A 133 -16.00 4.09 17.87
C LEU A 133 -17.30 4.28 17.07
N PRO A 134 -18.08 3.23 16.73
CA PRO A 134 -19.33 3.43 15.99
C PRO A 134 -20.37 4.28 16.74
N ARG A 135 -20.38 4.21 18.08
CA ARG A 135 -21.33 4.95 18.92
C ARG A 135 -21.04 6.45 18.94
N TYR A 136 -19.77 6.84 18.97
CA TYR A 136 -19.35 8.24 19.14
C TYR A 136 -18.78 8.89 17.87
N ALA A 137 -18.49 8.11 16.84
CA ALA A 137 -17.90 8.55 15.58
C ALA A 137 -18.83 8.32 14.37
N GLN A 138 -20.13 8.57 14.54
CA GLN A 138 -21.13 8.55 13.46
C GLN A 138 -21.21 7.20 12.71
N GLY A 139 -21.11 6.08 13.43
CA GLY A 139 -21.17 4.74 12.85
C GLY A 139 -19.87 4.27 12.18
N LEU A 140 -18.78 5.03 12.29
CA LEU A 140 -17.47 4.60 11.77
C LEU A 140 -16.99 3.31 12.42
N SER A 141 -16.36 2.46 11.61
CA SER A 141 -15.74 1.21 12.05
C SER A 141 -14.22 1.35 12.04
N LEU A 142 -13.53 0.64 12.94
CA LEU A 142 -12.06 0.51 12.88
C LEU A 142 -11.58 -0.20 11.61
N SER A 143 -12.46 -0.87 10.87
CA SER A 143 -12.16 -1.46 9.55
C SER A 143 -12.26 -0.46 8.40
N ASP A 144 -12.51 0.83 8.65
CA ASP A 144 -12.37 1.88 7.63
C ASP A 144 -10.90 1.95 7.20
N ASP A 145 -10.64 1.77 5.91
CA ASP A 145 -9.30 1.68 5.32
C ASP A 145 -8.48 2.97 5.47
N ARG A 146 -9.14 4.09 5.78
CA ARG A 146 -8.50 5.39 6.06
C ARG A 146 -8.03 5.53 7.51
N ILE A 147 -8.38 4.57 8.37
CA ILE A 147 -7.96 4.51 9.77
C ILE A 147 -6.86 3.46 9.90
N VAL A 148 -5.80 3.82 10.62
CA VAL A 148 -4.83 2.86 11.14
C VAL A 148 -4.96 2.84 12.66
N PHE A 149 -5.34 1.69 13.21
CA PHE A 149 -5.42 1.50 14.65
C PHE A 149 -4.12 0.88 15.15
N VAL A 150 -3.40 1.58 16.02
CA VAL A 150 -2.11 1.15 16.56
C VAL A 150 -2.23 0.93 18.06
N GLN A 151 -1.97 -0.29 18.52
CA GLN A 151 -1.74 -0.59 19.92
C GLN A 151 -0.23 -0.58 20.19
N LEU A 152 0.25 0.48 20.83
CA LEU A 152 1.66 0.63 21.17
C LEU A 152 1.91 0.06 22.56
N LEU A 153 2.43 -1.17 22.64
CA LEU A 153 2.81 -1.77 23.90
C LEU A 153 4.00 -1.00 24.47
N LEU A 154 3.80 -0.38 25.64
CA LEU A 154 4.86 0.34 26.38
C LEU A 154 5.35 -0.48 27.57
N TYR A 155 4.47 -1.26 28.21
CA TYR A 155 4.82 -2.13 29.33
C TYR A 155 4.30 -3.54 29.11
N SER A 156 5.19 -4.52 29.23
CA SER A 156 4.85 -5.94 29.21
C SER A 156 4.16 -6.40 30.49
N MET A 157 3.81 -7.69 30.57
CA MET A 157 3.26 -8.31 31.78
C MET A 157 4.21 -8.27 32.98
N SER A 158 5.53 -8.13 32.75
CA SER A 158 6.53 -7.95 33.80
C SER A 158 6.83 -6.48 34.13
N MET A 159 6.05 -5.54 33.58
CA MET A 159 6.28 -4.09 33.66
C MET A 159 7.63 -3.64 33.07
N GLY A 160 8.25 -4.48 32.25
CA GLY A 160 9.45 -4.15 31.47
C GLY A 160 9.12 -3.73 30.04
N PRO A 161 10.14 -3.53 29.19
CA PRO A 161 9.91 -3.26 27.77
C PRO A 161 9.33 -4.51 27.10
N PRO A 162 8.28 -4.37 26.28
CA PRO A 162 7.73 -5.50 25.54
C PRO A 162 8.69 -5.98 24.46
N THR A 163 8.53 -7.26 24.12
CA THR A 163 9.25 -7.96 23.07
C THR A 163 8.36 -8.12 21.84
N PRO A 164 8.94 -8.44 20.67
CA PRO A 164 8.14 -8.83 19.50
C PRO A 164 7.22 -10.03 19.76
N ALA A 165 7.58 -10.92 20.69
CA ALA A 165 6.73 -12.04 21.08
C ALA A 165 5.51 -11.57 21.88
N ASP A 166 5.63 -10.53 22.70
CA ASP A 166 4.51 -9.93 23.43
C ASP A 166 3.52 -9.28 22.45
N ALA A 167 4.03 -8.53 21.46
CA ALA A 167 3.19 -7.94 20.41
C ALA A 167 2.41 -9.00 19.62
N ARG A 168 3.06 -10.11 19.28
CA ARG A 168 2.43 -11.25 18.60
C ARG A 168 1.35 -11.91 19.46
N GLN A 169 1.66 -12.26 20.71
CA GLN A 169 0.72 -12.92 21.61
C GLN A 169 -0.49 -12.04 21.95
N TRP A 170 -0.27 -10.75 22.18
CA TRP A 170 -1.33 -9.77 22.35
C TRP A 170 -2.25 -9.72 21.12
N ALA A 171 -1.65 -9.62 19.93
CA ALA A 171 -2.39 -9.59 18.68
C ALA A 171 -3.18 -10.88 18.43
N GLU A 172 -2.58 -12.04 18.67
CA GLU A 172 -3.23 -13.36 18.52
C GLU A 172 -4.43 -13.51 19.46
N HIS A 173 -4.27 -13.15 20.73
CA HIS A 173 -5.33 -13.25 21.74
C HIS A 173 -6.52 -12.35 21.40
N PHE A 174 -6.26 -11.07 21.09
CA PHE A 174 -7.31 -10.10 20.75
C PHE A 174 -7.74 -10.12 19.29
N ARG A 175 -7.22 -11.06 18.49
CA ARG A 175 -7.53 -11.23 17.06
C ARG A 175 -7.29 -9.95 16.25
N VAL A 176 -6.21 -9.25 16.58
CA VAL A 176 -5.71 -8.06 15.86
C VAL A 176 -5.19 -8.51 14.50
N ASP A 177 -5.72 -7.90 13.44
CA ASP A 177 -5.38 -8.25 12.06
C ASP A 177 -4.64 -7.10 11.37
N ARG A 178 -3.35 -7.33 11.05
CA ARG A 178 -2.52 -6.37 10.33
C ARG A 178 -3.10 -6.01 8.95
N GLY A 179 -3.73 -6.97 8.28
CA GLY A 179 -4.35 -6.76 6.97
C GLY A 179 -5.56 -5.83 7.00
N LYS A 180 -6.07 -5.52 8.19
CA LYS A 180 -7.19 -4.58 8.43
C LYS A 180 -6.72 -3.27 9.06
N ASN A 181 -5.45 -2.91 8.84
CA ASN A 181 -4.83 -1.71 9.42
C ASN A 181 -4.85 -1.66 10.96
N HIS A 182 -4.94 -2.81 11.62
CA HIS A 182 -4.80 -2.92 13.08
C HIS A 182 -3.40 -3.48 13.41
N VAL A 183 -2.56 -2.64 14.00
CA VAL A 183 -1.13 -2.91 14.21
C VAL A 183 -0.83 -2.92 15.69
N VAL A 184 -0.09 -3.93 16.18
CA VAL A 184 0.43 -3.96 17.54
C VAL A 184 1.94 -3.80 17.46
N LEU A 185 2.49 -2.81 18.16
CA LEU A 185 3.91 -2.50 18.13
C LEU A 185 4.54 -2.73 19.51
N ALA A 186 5.70 -3.39 19.54
CA ALA A 186 6.51 -3.52 20.74
C ALA A 186 7.38 -2.28 20.93
N GLY A 187 7.05 -1.45 21.93
CA GLY A 187 7.86 -0.33 22.36
C GLY A 187 9.23 -0.76 22.91
N THR A 188 10.22 0.12 22.82
CA THR A 188 11.59 -0.15 23.29
C THR A 188 11.83 0.41 24.69
N LYS A 189 12.97 0.04 25.30
CA LYS A 189 13.34 0.51 26.64
C LYS A 189 13.44 2.03 26.76
N GLU A 190 13.74 2.73 25.66
CA GLU A 190 13.83 4.20 25.61
C GLU A 190 12.47 4.89 25.78
N LEU A 191 11.38 4.15 25.53
CA LEU A 191 10.02 4.63 25.76
C LEU A 191 9.54 4.34 27.19
N LEU A 192 10.35 3.73 28.06
CA LEU A 192 9.98 3.51 29.44
C LEU A 192 10.24 4.76 30.29
N GLY A 193 9.28 5.09 31.15
CA GLY A 193 9.44 6.17 32.12
C GLY A 193 8.11 6.70 32.60
N GLN A 194 8.15 7.62 33.57
CA GLN A 194 6.94 8.18 34.17
C GLN A 194 6.00 8.78 33.12
N ALA A 195 6.52 9.48 32.12
CA ALA A 195 5.72 10.06 31.05
C ALA A 195 4.89 9.02 30.28
N SER A 196 5.45 7.83 30.02
CA SER A 196 4.73 6.73 29.36
C SER A 196 3.69 6.10 30.26
N TYR A 197 4.05 5.88 31.52
CA TYR A 197 3.13 5.36 32.51
C TYR A 197 1.90 6.27 32.67
N ASP A 198 2.13 7.59 32.73
CA ASP A 198 1.07 8.59 32.89
C ASP A 198 0.13 8.69 31.69
N MET A 199 0.52 8.19 30.50
CA MET A 199 -0.33 8.12 29.31
C MET A 199 -1.22 6.86 29.27
N ILE A 200 -1.07 5.92 30.21
CA ILE A 200 -1.86 4.70 30.23
C ILE A 200 -2.98 4.84 31.26
N PRO A 201 -4.25 4.54 30.93
CA PRO A 201 -4.80 4.14 29.62
C PRO A 201 -5.24 5.32 28.74
N GLY A 202 -5.61 5.07 27.49
CA GLY A 202 -6.33 6.05 26.65
C GLY A 202 -5.85 6.06 25.20
N PHE A 203 -6.10 7.15 24.48
CA PHE A 203 -5.81 7.23 23.04
C PHE A 203 -5.23 8.58 22.63
N HIS A 204 -4.35 8.53 21.64
CA HIS A 204 -3.95 9.66 20.81
C HIS A 204 -4.66 9.58 19.45
N LEU A 205 -4.98 10.74 18.87
CA LEU A 205 -5.48 10.86 17.50
C LEU A 205 -4.52 11.68 16.66
N VAL A 206 -3.97 11.07 15.61
CA VAL A 206 -3.00 11.68 14.70
C VAL A 206 -3.63 11.84 13.32
N ASP A 207 -3.46 13.01 12.71
CA ASP A 207 -4.03 13.28 11.39
C ASP A 207 -3.18 12.73 10.22
N ARG A 208 -3.68 12.95 9.01
CA ARG A 208 -3.04 12.54 7.75
C ARG A 208 -1.69 13.21 7.51
N ASN A 209 -1.41 14.35 8.16
CA ASN A 209 -0.15 15.06 8.07
C ASN A 209 0.86 14.58 9.12
N PHE A 210 0.49 13.57 9.92
CA PHE A 210 1.29 13.02 11.01
C PHE A 210 1.42 13.97 12.21
N ILE A 211 0.42 14.82 12.44
CA ILE A 211 0.35 15.76 13.57
C ILE A 211 -0.58 15.21 14.66
N LEU A 212 -0.16 15.27 15.92
CA LEU A 212 -1.01 14.90 17.07
C LEU A 212 -2.12 15.93 17.27
N GLN A 213 -3.36 15.55 17.01
CA GLN A 213 -4.53 16.43 17.08
C GLN A 213 -5.28 16.34 18.40
N VAL A 214 -5.38 15.15 18.99
CA VAL A 214 -6.10 14.93 20.26
C VAL A 214 -5.31 13.99 21.16
N ASP A 215 -5.30 14.32 22.44
CA ASP A 215 -4.68 13.52 23.50
C ASP A 215 -5.71 13.25 24.60
N SER A 216 -6.19 12.01 24.63
CA SER A 216 -7.10 11.46 25.63
C SER A 216 -6.41 10.35 26.44
N THR A 217 -5.12 10.51 26.73
CA THR A 217 -4.32 9.53 27.45
C THR A 217 -4.22 9.84 28.95
N GLY A 218 -4.00 8.79 29.74
CA GLY A 218 -3.84 8.86 31.18
C GLY A 218 -5.12 8.98 32.00
N HIS A 219 -4.95 9.00 33.32
CA HIS A 219 -6.05 9.21 34.27
C HIS A 219 -6.56 10.66 34.33
N ARG A 220 -5.84 11.61 33.70
CA ARG A 220 -6.19 13.03 33.63
C ARG A 220 -5.98 13.51 32.20
N PRO A 221 -6.79 13.00 31.25
CA PRO A 221 -6.59 13.29 29.85
C PRO A 221 -6.79 14.78 29.57
N ARG A 222 -6.05 15.30 28.58
CA ARG A 222 -6.21 16.70 28.13
C ARG A 222 -7.53 16.91 27.40
N HIS A 223 -8.01 15.87 26.72
CA HIS A 223 -9.27 15.85 26.01
C HIS A 223 -10.08 14.62 26.39
N ASP A 224 -11.40 14.75 26.49
CA ASP A 224 -12.28 13.63 26.78
C ASP A 224 -12.40 12.66 25.60
N LEU A 225 -12.29 11.35 25.88
CA LEU A 225 -12.35 10.31 24.85
C LEU A 225 -13.68 10.34 24.08
N PHE A 226 -14.79 10.53 24.78
CA PHE A 226 -16.14 10.32 24.23
C PHE A 226 -16.71 11.57 23.56
N THR A 227 -16.37 12.75 24.07
CA THR A 227 -16.92 14.03 23.63
C THR A 227 -15.97 14.83 22.74
N GLU A 228 -14.66 14.51 22.74
CA GLU A 228 -13.67 15.21 21.93
C GLU A 228 -12.96 14.27 20.94
N LEU A 229 -12.30 13.20 21.40
CA LEU A 229 -11.48 12.35 20.51
C LEU A 229 -12.30 11.57 19.50
N LEU A 230 -13.23 10.72 19.94
CA LEU A 230 -14.02 9.88 19.04
C LEU A 230 -14.84 10.72 18.04
N PRO A 231 -15.49 11.83 18.45
CA PRO A 231 -16.17 12.74 17.50
C PRO A 231 -15.22 13.47 16.53
N MET A 232 -13.92 13.57 16.83
CA MET A 232 -12.93 14.19 15.94
C MET A 232 -12.50 13.25 14.79
N VAL A 233 -12.57 11.93 14.98
CA VAL A 233 -12.21 10.94 13.94
C VAL A 233 -12.89 11.22 12.58
N PRO A 234 -14.23 11.34 12.47
CA PRO A 234 -14.87 11.64 11.18
C PRO A 234 -14.47 12.99 10.60
N ARG A 235 -14.10 13.98 11.44
CA ARG A 235 -13.67 15.30 10.98
C ARG A 235 -12.30 15.23 10.31
N LEU A 236 -11.37 14.48 10.87
CA LEU A 236 -10.04 14.28 10.28
C LEU A 236 -10.07 13.38 9.03
N LEU A 237 -11.03 12.45 8.98
CA LEU A 237 -11.28 11.67 7.76
C LEU A 237 -11.87 12.52 6.63
N GLY A 238 -12.55 13.62 6.96
CA GLY A 238 -13.27 14.45 6.00
C GLY A 238 -14.38 13.68 5.27
N PRO A 239 -15.04 14.32 4.29
CA PRO A 239 -15.93 13.62 3.38
C PRO A 239 -15.17 12.47 2.75
N ARG A 240 -15.80 11.29 2.68
CA ARG A 240 -15.32 10.26 1.75
C ARG A 240 -15.46 10.89 0.37
N ALA A 241 -14.33 11.27 -0.25
CA ALA A 241 -14.32 11.57 -1.68
C ALA A 241 -15.07 10.42 -2.35
N ALA A 242 -16.08 10.73 -3.17
CA ALA A 242 -17.02 9.75 -3.73
C ALA A 242 -16.26 8.47 -4.08
N ALA A 243 -16.57 7.39 -3.35
CA ALA A 243 -15.67 6.27 -3.12
C ALA A 243 -14.79 5.93 -4.34
N GLU A 244 -13.50 6.23 -4.22
CA GLU A 244 -12.50 5.48 -4.97
C GLU A 244 -12.76 4.02 -4.55
N THR A 245 -13.29 3.22 -5.48
CA THR A 245 -13.57 1.83 -5.20
C THR A 245 -12.21 1.17 -5.08
N PRO A 246 -11.82 0.61 -3.93
CA PRO A 246 -10.55 -0.10 -3.83
C PRO A 246 -10.60 -1.20 -4.89
N VAL A 247 -9.76 -1.07 -5.92
CA VAL A 247 -9.68 -2.11 -6.93
C VAL A 247 -8.88 -3.22 -6.28
N GLU A 248 -9.54 -4.36 -6.06
CA GLU A 248 -8.89 -5.51 -5.48
C GLU A 248 -7.64 -5.83 -6.30
N PRO A 249 -6.46 -6.03 -5.68
CA PRO A 249 -5.20 -6.30 -6.38
C PRO A 249 -5.29 -7.45 -7.39
N THR A 250 -6.22 -8.38 -7.16
CA THR A 250 -6.56 -9.50 -8.04
C THR A 250 -7.08 -9.04 -9.41
N LEU A 251 -7.88 -7.97 -9.48
CA LEU A 251 -8.46 -7.46 -10.72
C LEU A 251 -7.39 -6.89 -11.66
N VAL A 252 -6.39 -6.19 -11.13
CA VAL A 252 -5.28 -5.65 -11.92
C VAL A 252 -4.46 -6.80 -12.50
N GLU A 253 -4.06 -7.76 -11.67
CA GLU A 253 -3.27 -8.90 -12.12
C GLU A 253 -4.02 -9.77 -13.14
N ASP A 254 -5.34 -9.94 -13.00
CA ASP A 254 -6.18 -10.63 -13.97
C ASP A 254 -6.24 -9.89 -15.31
N ALA A 255 -6.34 -8.56 -15.30
CA ALA A 255 -6.33 -7.75 -16.51
C ALA A 255 -4.98 -7.84 -17.24
N TYR A 256 -3.86 -7.80 -16.51
CA TYR A 256 -2.53 -7.98 -17.08
C TYR A 256 -2.33 -9.39 -17.63
N ARG A 257 -2.87 -10.43 -17.00
CA ARG A 257 -2.82 -11.81 -17.51
C ARG A 257 -3.61 -12.00 -18.80
N ALA A 258 -4.65 -11.19 -19.02
CA ALA A 258 -5.48 -11.25 -20.20
C ALA A 258 -4.85 -10.57 -21.44
N ILE A 259 -3.73 -9.87 -21.28
CA ILE A 259 -2.98 -9.22 -22.37
C ILE A 259 -1.53 -9.73 -22.39
N PRO A 260 -0.81 -9.67 -23.53
CA PRO A 260 0.55 -10.19 -23.63
C PRO A 260 1.59 -9.22 -23.04
N HIS A 261 1.34 -8.69 -21.83
CA HIS A 261 2.22 -7.74 -21.14
C HIS A 261 2.53 -8.20 -19.72
N ARG A 262 3.72 -7.83 -19.25
CA ARG A 262 4.11 -7.95 -17.84
C ARG A 262 3.74 -6.67 -17.10
N ARG A 263 3.64 -6.77 -15.78
CA ARG A 263 3.51 -5.61 -14.88
C ARG A 263 4.80 -5.45 -14.07
N THR A 264 5.51 -4.34 -14.27
CA THR A 264 6.59 -3.92 -13.37
C THR A 264 6.09 -2.78 -12.51
N VAL A 265 5.95 -3.02 -11.20
CA VAL A 265 5.46 -2.00 -10.25
C VAL A 265 6.53 -0.92 -10.06
N PHE A 266 6.13 0.35 -10.18
CA PHE A 266 7.01 1.49 -9.95
C PHE A 266 7.48 1.55 -8.49
N ASP A 267 8.79 1.58 -8.28
CA ASP A 267 9.40 1.60 -6.95
C ASP A 267 9.69 3.06 -6.52
N VAL A 268 8.81 3.57 -5.66
CA VAL A 268 8.91 4.91 -5.07
C VAL A 268 10.14 5.06 -4.18
N GLY A 269 10.60 3.98 -3.55
CA GLY A 269 11.73 3.99 -2.63
C GLY A 269 13.07 4.19 -3.34
N THR A 270 13.21 3.64 -4.55
CA THR A 270 14.47 3.73 -5.32
C THR A 270 14.51 4.92 -6.30
N ALA A 271 13.34 5.49 -6.62
CA ALA A 271 13.22 6.57 -7.60
C ALA A 271 14.08 7.80 -7.27
N LYS A 272 14.70 8.36 -8.31
CA LYS A 272 15.72 9.43 -8.32
C LYS A 272 15.16 10.82 -8.64
N MET A 273 13.84 10.95 -8.76
CA MET A 273 13.13 12.22 -8.92
C MET A 273 12.68 12.82 -7.58
N SER A 274 12.09 14.02 -7.61
CA SER A 274 11.63 14.70 -6.39
C SER A 274 10.50 13.92 -5.69
N ALA A 275 10.31 14.14 -4.38
CA ALA A 275 9.24 13.47 -3.63
C ALA A 275 7.84 13.73 -4.22
N GLU A 276 7.60 14.94 -4.72
CA GLU A 276 6.36 15.34 -5.38
C GLU A 276 6.14 14.57 -6.70
N GLU A 277 7.17 14.50 -7.56
CA GLU A 277 7.11 13.75 -8.82
C GLU A 277 6.91 12.25 -8.59
N ARG A 278 7.59 11.67 -7.58
CA ARG A 278 7.44 10.25 -7.22
C ARG A 278 6.02 9.90 -6.79
N GLU A 279 5.47 10.70 -5.88
CA GLU A 279 4.11 10.48 -5.37
C GLU A 279 3.07 10.69 -6.48
N TYR A 280 3.28 11.68 -7.35
CA TYR A 280 2.45 11.87 -8.53
C TYR A 280 2.51 10.67 -9.48
N LEU A 281 3.69 10.17 -9.84
CA LEU A 281 3.82 9.04 -10.76
C LEU A 281 3.23 7.75 -10.18
N ARG A 282 3.38 7.52 -8.88
CA ARG A 282 2.69 6.42 -8.19
C ARG A 282 1.19 6.49 -8.45
N ARG A 283 0.56 7.63 -8.14
CA ARG A 283 -0.90 7.82 -8.34
C ARG A 283 -1.31 7.75 -9.80
N LEU A 284 -0.51 8.31 -10.70
CA LEU A 284 -0.75 8.23 -12.14
C LEU A 284 -0.79 6.75 -12.59
N PHE A 285 0.20 5.95 -12.19
CA PHE A 285 0.27 4.55 -12.57
C PHE A 285 -0.81 3.70 -11.91
N ASP A 286 -1.19 4.00 -10.66
CA ASP A 286 -2.35 3.38 -10.02
C ASP A 286 -3.63 3.59 -10.86
N LEU A 287 -3.85 4.81 -11.38
CA LEU A 287 -5.00 5.11 -12.25
C LEU A 287 -4.87 4.51 -13.65
N VAL A 288 -3.66 4.37 -14.19
CA VAL A 288 -3.41 3.66 -15.46
C VAL A 288 -3.78 2.18 -15.31
N ASP A 289 -3.42 1.52 -14.20
CA ASP A 289 -3.85 0.15 -13.90
C ASP A 289 -5.38 0.03 -13.92
N LEU A 290 -6.09 0.98 -13.30
CA LEU A 290 -7.57 0.96 -13.33
C LEU A 290 -8.11 1.15 -14.76
N GLY A 291 -7.48 2.02 -15.54
CA GLY A 291 -7.79 2.19 -16.95
C GLY A 291 -7.60 0.90 -17.75
N ILE A 292 -6.53 0.14 -17.48
CA ILE A 292 -6.26 -1.17 -18.10
C ILE A 292 -7.36 -2.16 -17.73
N VAL A 293 -7.74 -2.27 -16.45
CA VAL A 293 -8.83 -3.15 -15.99
C VAL A 293 -10.12 -2.85 -16.75
N GLU A 294 -10.52 -1.57 -16.81
CA GLU A 294 -11.77 -1.17 -17.47
C GLU A 294 -11.74 -1.40 -18.98
N ARG A 295 -10.59 -1.12 -19.64
CA ARG A 295 -10.38 -1.36 -21.07
C ARG A 295 -10.45 -2.85 -21.41
N VAL A 296 -9.68 -3.67 -20.70
CA VAL A 296 -9.58 -5.12 -20.92
C VAL A 296 -10.93 -5.78 -20.63
N GLY A 297 -11.59 -5.42 -19.53
CA GLY A 297 -12.91 -5.91 -19.18
C GLY A 297 -13.96 -5.56 -20.24
N THR A 298 -13.98 -4.29 -20.70
CA THR A 298 -14.93 -3.84 -21.73
C THR A 298 -14.68 -4.54 -23.07
N LEU A 299 -13.43 -4.67 -23.51
CA LEU A 299 -13.09 -5.42 -24.72
C LEU A 299 -13.48 -6.90 -24.63
N GLY A 300 -13.22 -7.54 -23.49
CA GLY A 300 -13.59 -8.94 -23.25
C GLY A 300 -15.10 -9.15 -23.36
N TRP A 301 -15.88 -8.25 -22.76
CA TRP A 301 -17.35 -8.26 -22.88
C TRP A 301 -17.81 -8.02 -24.32
N LEU A 302 -17.28 -7.00 -25.01
CA LEU A 302 -17.61 -6.70 -26.41
C LEU A 302 -17.35 -7.88 -27.36
N LYS A 303 -16.33 -8.69 -27.07
CA LYS A 303 -15.97 -9.87 -27.89
C LYS A 303 -16.75 -11.14 -27.53
N SER A 304 -17.24 -11.26 -26.30
CA SER A 304 -17.85 -12.50 -25.80
C SER A 304 -19.34 -12.65 -26.11
N ASN A 305 -20.02 -11.59 -26.58
CA ASN A 305 -21.48 -11.57 -26.85
C ASN A 305 -22.34 -12.09 -25.67
N GLY A 306 -21.80 -12.13 -24.45
CA GLY A 306 -22.43 -12.76 -23.30
C GLY A 306 -21.54 -12.66 -22.05
N GLY A 307 -22.00 -11.88 -21.08
CA GLY A 307 -21.32 -11.57 -19.82
C GLY A 307 -21.93 -10.33 -19.18
N ARG A 308 -21.61 -10.06 -17.92
CA ARG A 308 -22.05 -8.81 -17.26
C ARG A 308 -21.35 -7.62 -17.92
N GLU A 309 -22.12 -6.68 -18.46
CA GLU A 309 -21.57 -5.45 -19.04
C GLU A 309 -20.80 -4.65 -17.97
N PRO A 310 -19.53 -4.29 -18.20
CA PRO A 310 -18.80 -3.39 -17.33
C PRO A 310 -19.43 -1.99 -17.30
N SER A 311 -19.55 -1.41 -16.11
CA SER A 311 -20.12 -0.08 -15.96
C SER A 311 -19.26 0.97 -16.66
N ALA A 312 -19.86 1.71 -17.61
CA ALA A 312 -19.19 2.84 -18.26
C ALA A 312 -18.75 3.92 -17.24
N GLU A 313 -19.47 4.03 -16.12
CA GLU A 313 -19.20 5.00 -15.06
C GLU A 313 -17.87 4.75 -14.35
N ASN A 314 -17.37 3.51 -14.35
CA ASN A 314 -16.10 3.20 -13.71
C ASN A 314 -14.93 3.85 -14.45
N TYR A 315 -14.87 3.68 -15.78
CA TYR A 315 -13.84 4.33 -16.59
C TYR A 315 -13.98 5.87 -16.51
N ASP A 316 -15.19 6.40 -16.54
CA ASP A 316 -15.42 7.85 -16.40
C ASP A 316 -14.93 8.36 -15.04
N ARG A 317 -15.07 7.57 -13.96
CA ARG A 317 -14.50 7.88 -12.65
C ARG A 317 -12.97 7.90 -12.67
N VAL A 318 -12.33 6.90 -13.30
CA VAL A 318 -10.86 6.86 -13.47
C VAL A 318 -10.37 8.11 -14.19
N LEU A 319 -11.02 8.51 -15.29
CA LEU A 319 -10.67 9.75 -16.01
C LEU A 319 -10.90 11.00 -15.17
N SER A 320 -11.97 11.05 -14.37
CA SER A 320 -12.23 12.17 -13.47
C SER A 320 -11.15 12.30 -12.40
N GLN A 321 -10.72 11.19 -11.80
CA GLN A 321 -9.64 11.15 -10.81
C GLN A 321 -8.31 11.54 -11.43
N LEU A 322 -8.03 11.04 -12.63
CA LEU A 322 -6.84 11.38 -13.39
C LEU A 322 -6.76 12.88 -13.62
N ASN A 323 -7.83 13.48 -14.16
CA ASN A 323 -7.87 14.92 -14.41
C ASN A 323 -7.83 15.80 -13.14
N ALA A 324 -8.10 15.22 -11.97
CA ALA A 324 -8.07 15.90 -10.69
C ALA A 324 -6.70 15.80 -9.97
N LEU A 325 -5.73 15.07 -10.52
CA LEU A 325 -4.39 14.97 -9.93
C LEU A 325 -3.71 16.34 -9.88
N ALA A 326 -3.04 16.65 -8.76
CA ALA A 326 -2.13 17.77 -8.68
C ALA A 326 -0.87 17.45 -9.49
N VAL A 327 -0.70 18.10 -10.64
CA VAL A 327 0.35 17.76 -11.62
C VAL A 327 1.62 18.59 -11.36
N PRO A 328 2.78 17.96 -11.07
CA PRO A 328 4.05 18.66 -11.00
C PRO A 328 4.36 19.35 -12.34
N PRO A 329 4.88 20.60 -12.37
CA PRO A 329 5.03 21.36 -13.61
C PRO A 329 5.81 20.63 -14.72
N ARG A 330 6.85 19.86 -14.34
CA ARG A 330 7.67 19.09 -15.29
C ARG A 330 6.93 17.92 -15.95
N LEU A 331 5.86 17.43 -15.32
CA LEU A 331 5.06 16.29 -15.78
C LEU A 331 3.77 16.70 -16.50
N GLY A 332 3.54 18.00 -16.70
CA GLY A 332 2.33 18.51 -17.37
C GLY A 332 2.10 17.92 -18.77
N SER A 333 3.15 17.75 -19.58
CA SER A 333 3.02 17.18 -20.92
C SER A 333 2.74 15.67 -20.88
N VAL A 334 3.46 14.91 -20.04
CA VAL A 334 3.20 13.48 -19.79
C VAL A 334 1.75 13.27 -19.32
N HIS A 335 1.30 14.05 -18.33
CA HIS A 335 -0.07 14.01 -17.82
C HIS A 335 -1.08 14.17 -18.94
N ARG A 336 -0.96 15.27 -19.70
CA ARG A 336 -1.88 15.59 -20.79
C ARG A 336 -1.91 14.46 -21.84
N LEU A 337 -0.75 13.92 -22.22
CA LEU A 337 -0.67 12.84 -23.20
C LEU A 337 -1.37 11.56 -22.71
N VAL A 338 -1.16 11.17 -21.45
CA VAL A 338 -1.79 9.99 -20.86
C VAL A 338 -3.30 10.21 -20.71
N SER A 339 -3.75 11.35 -20.18
CA SER A 339 -5.17 11.68 -20.01
C SER A 339 -5.91 11.73 -21.35
N GLU A 340 -5.34 12.38 -22.36
CA GLU A 340 -5.90 12.40 -23.72
C GLU A 340 -5.94 10.99 -24.32
N ALA A 341 -4.88 10.19 -24.16
CA ALA A 341 -4.84 8.82 -24.66
C ALA A 341 -5.95 7.97 -24.04
N MET A 342 -6.10 8.00 -22.71
CA MET A 342 -7.14 7.26 -22.00
C MET A 342 -8.54 7.72 -22.36
N GLY A 343 -8.74 9.03 -22.58
CA GLY A 343 -10.00 9.59 -23.06
C GLY A 343 -10.38 9.10 -24.47
N GLU A 344 -9.41 9.01 -25.38
CA GLU A 344 -9.63 8.44 -26.73
C GLU A 344 -9.99 6.95 -26.69
N GLN A 345 -9.37 6.18 -25.79
CA GLN A 345 -9.73 4.77 -25.61
C GLN A 345 -11.16 4.61 -25.08
N ARG A 346 -11.53 5.41 -24.07
CA ARG A 346 -12.89 5.45 -23.54
C ARG A 346 -13.92 5.78 -24.61
N ALA A 347 -13.62 6.74 -25.47
CA ALA A 347 -14.48 7.13 -26.59
C ALA A 347 -14.61 6.00 -27.63
N ALA A 348 -13.51 5.33 -27.99
CA ALA A 348 -13.53 4.18 -28.90
C ALA A 348 -14.37 3.02 -28.33
N LEU A 349 -14.19 2.69 -27.04
CA LEU A 349 -15.00 1.67 -26.37
C LEU A 349 -16.49 2.05 -26.33
N ALA A 350 -16.82 3.33 -26.14
CA ALA A 350 -18.20 3.82 -26.18
C ALA A 350 -18.83 3.69 -27.57
N GLU A 351 -18.04 3.91 -28.62
CA GLU A 351 -18.45 3.72 -30.01
C GLU A 351 -18.75 2.24 -30.27
N TRP A 352 -17.85 1.33 -29.88
CA TRP A 352 -18.00 -0.10 -30.10
C TRP A 352 -19.06 -0.76 -29.20
N ARG A 353 -19.62 -0.05 -28.20
CA ARG A 353 -20.87 -0.48 -27.55
C ARG A 353 -22.08 -0.37 -28.49
N LYS A 354 -22.01 0.50 -29.49
CA LYS A 354 -23.09 0.79 -30.45
C LYS A 354 -22.84 0.14 -31.80
N THR A 355 -21.60 -0.23 -32.09
CA THR A 355 -21.14 -0.79 -33.37
C THR A 355 -20.33 -2.06 -33.13
N ALA A 356 -19.95 -2.79 -34.18
CA ALA A 356 -19.06 -3.94 -34.01
C ALA A 356 -17.62 -3.48 -33.71
N VAL A 357 -16.90 -4.23 -32.86
CA VAL A 357 -15.45 -4.03 -32.65
C VAL A 357 -14.72 -4.19 -34.00
N PRO A 358 -13.88 -3.23 -34.41
CA PRO A 358 -13.13 -3.33 -35.65
C PRO A 358 -12.22 -4.57 -35.67
N ALA A 359 -12.15 -5.23 -36.83
CA ALA A 359 -11.25 -6.38 -37.01
C ALA A 359 -9.76 -5.98 -36.91
N ASP A 360 -9.42 -4.76 -37.31
CA ASP A 360 -8.08 -4.18 -37.20
C ASP A 360 -8.15 -2.93 -36.32
N LEU A 361 -7.87 -3.10 -35.02
CA LEU A 361 -7.91 -2.02 -34.04
C LEU A 361 -6.90 -0.90 -34.37
N ALA A 362 -5.74 -1.25 -34.93
CA ALA A 362 -4.67 -0.29 -35.21
C ALA A 362 -5.04 0.75 -36.28
N ARG A 363 -6.01 0.43 -37.15
CA ARG A 363 -6.55 1.36 -38.15
C ARG A 363 -7.60 2.31 -37.59
N HIS A 364 -8.12 2.04 -36.39
CA HIS A 364 -9.13 2.92 -35.79
C HIS A 364 -8.48 4.27 -35.41
N PRO A 365 -8.99 5.42 -35.86
CA PRO A 365 -8.32 6.71 -35.69
C PRO A 365 -8.00 7.05 -34.22
N LEU A 366 -8.94 6.79 -33.31
CA LEU A 366 -8.74 7.02 -31.87
C LEU A 366 -7.71 6.07 -31.26
N VAL A 367 -7.62 4.83 -31.74
CA VAL A 367 -6.64 3.85 -31.26
C VAL A 367 -5.23 4.24 -31.70
N ALA A 368 -5.06 4.56 -32.98
CA ALA A 368 -3.78 5.01 -33.52
C ALA A 368 -3.29 6.30 -32.83
N SER A 369 -4.21 7.24 -32.61
CA SER A 369 -3.94 8.49 -31.90
C SER A 369 -3.52 8.24 -30.44
N SER A 370 -4.24 7.38 -29.73
CA SER A 370 -3.97 7.01 -28.34
C SER A 370 -2.60 6.33 -28.20
N SER A 371 -2.30 5.33 -29.04
CA SER A 371 -0.98 4.68 -29.10
C SER A 371 0.15 5.68 -29.36
N GLY A 372 -0.07 6.63 -30.29
CA GLY A 372 0.89 7.69 -30.58
C GLY A 372 1.14 8.63 -29.40
N LYS A 373 0.15 8.86 -28.53
CA LYS A 373 0.31 9.65 -27.30
C LYS A 373 1.03 8.88 -26.21
N LEU A 374 0.68 7.61 -25.98
CA LEU A 374 1.35 6.76 -24.97
C LEU A 374 2.84 6.59 -25.28
N ARG A 375 3.21 6.34 -26.55
CA ARG A 375 4.62 6.27 -26.96
C ARG A 375 5.37 7.58 -26.76
N ARG A 376 4.72 8.73 -27.01
CA ARG A 376 5.31 10.05 -26.73
C ARG A 376 5.48 10.30 -25.23
N ALA A 377 4.48 9.94 -24.42
CA ALA A 377 4.54 10.05 -22.96
C ALA A 377 5.71 9.23 -22.40
N TYR A 378 5.93 8.02 -22.91
CA TYR A 378 7.07 7.19 -22.55
C TYR A 378 8.41 7.86 -22.90
N GLY A 379 8.53 8.39 -24.12
CA GLY A 379 9.72 9.14 -24.54
C GLY A 379 10.00 10.36 -23.66
N GLU A 380 8.96 11.09 -23.25
CA GLU A 380 9.08 12.23 -22.33
C GLU A 380 9.52 11.80 -20.92
N LEU A 381 8.98 10.70 -20.39
CA LEU A 381 9.42 10.16 -19.09
C LEU A 381 10.90 9.80 -19.10
N LEU A 382 11.38 9.14 -20.17
CA LEU A 382 12.80 8.82 -20.32
C LEU A 382 13.68 10.07 -20.43
N ALA A 383 13.21 11.12 -21.10
CA ALA A 383 13.92 12.38 -21.24
C ALA A 383 13.96 13.21 -19.94
N LEU A 384 12.87 13.18 -19.16
CA LEU A 384 12.75 13.88 -17.89
C LEU A 384 13.55 13.22 -16.77
N PHE A 385 13.67 11.89 -16.81
CA PHE A 385 14.31 11.10 -15.77
C PHE A 385 15.38 10.13 -16.32
N PRO A 386 16.42 10.66 -17.00
CA PRO A 386 17.48 9.82 -17.57
C PRO A 386 18.28 9.05 -16.51
N GLN A 387 18.29 9.54 -15.26
CA GLN A 387 19.01 8.99 -14.13
C GLN A 387 18.27 7.84 -13.40
N GLU A 388 17.03 7.53 -13.77
CA GLU A 388 16.30 6.41 -13.17
C GLU A 388 16.96 5.07 -13.43
N ASP A 389 16.76 4.13 -12.51
CA ASP A 389 17.27 2.78 -12.65
C ASP A 389 16.50 1.99 -13.73
N ALA A 390 17.03 0.81 -14.06
CA ALA A 390 16.43 -0.05 -15.09
C ALA A 390 15.03 -0.55 -14.71
N HIS A 391 14.75 -0.70 -13.41
CA HIS A 391 13.48 -1.18 -12.89
C HIS A 391 12.37 -0.14 -13.12
N ASN A 392 12.58 1.10 -12.69
CA ASN A 392 11.59 2.17 -12.87
C ASN A 392 11.41 2.55 -14.34
N LYS A 393 12.47 2.50 -15.16
CA LYS A 393 12.34 2.65 -16.62
C LYS A 393 11.52 1.52 -17.26
N ALA A 394 11.64 0.29 -16.74
CA ALA A 394 10.79 -0.82 -17.16
C ALA A 394 9.33 -0.62 -16.70
N ALA A 395 9.10 -0.11 -15.49
CA ALA A 395 7.76 0.26 -15.03
C ALA A 395 7.11 1.30 -15.94
N PHE A 396 7.82 2.38 -16.30
CA PHE A 396 7.30 3.40 -17.24
C PHE A 396 6.85 2.79 -18.57
N PHE A 397 7.64 1.86 -19.09
CA PHE A 397 7.31 1.14 -20.32
C PHE A 397 6.10 0.24 -20.12
N ASP A 398 6.12 -0.62 -19.10
CA ASP A 398 5.11 -1.65 -18.89
C ASP A 398 3.71 -1.05 -18.65
N TYR A 399 3.59 0.03 -17.87
CA TYR A 399 2.31 0.73 -17.68
C TYR A 399 1.76 1.32 -18.98
N LEU A 400 2.58 2.08 -19.71
CA LEU A 400 2.12 2.76 -20.93
C LEU A 400 1.89 1.81 -22.10
N CYS A 401 2.67 0.72 -22.16
CA CYS A 401 2.54 -0.32 -23.18
C CYS A 401 1.33 -1.21 -22.91
N ALA A 402 1.10 -1.63 -21.66
CA ALA A 402 -0.08 -2.41 -21.28
C ALA A 402 -1.39 -1.62 -21.45
N MET A 403 -1.33 -0.29 -21.41
CA MET A 403 -2.47 0.55 -21.72
C MET A 403 -2.74 0.67 -23.23
N ASP A 404 -1.76 0.41 -24.09
CA ASP A 404 -1.95 0.46 -25.54
C ASP A 404 -2.89 -0.67 -26.05
N PHE A 405 -3.59 -0.41 -27.14
CA PHE A 405 -4.38 -1.42 -27.86
C PHE A 405 -3.53 -2.27 -28.81
N ILE A 406 -2.36 -1.78 -29.21
CA ILE A 406 -1.54 -2.31 -30.32
C ILE A 406 -0.34 -3.09 -29.81
#